data_AF-A0A378B2P2-F1
#
_entry.id   AF-A0A378B2P2-F1
#
_cell.length_a   1.000
_cell.length_b   1.000
_cell.length_c   1.000
_cell.angle_alpha   90.00
_cell.angle_beta   90.00
_cell.angle_gamma   90.00
#
_symmetry.space_group_name_H-M   'P 1'
#
loop_
_entity.id
_entity.type
_entity.pdbx_description
1 polymer ?
#
loop_
_entity_poly.entity_id
_entity_poly.type
_entity_poly.pdbx_seq_one_letter_code
_entity_poly.pdbx_strand_id
1 'polypeptide(L)'
;MPVIYTPTVGAACERFSEIYRRARGVFISYQNRHNLDDILQNVPNHNVKVIVVTDGERILGLGDQGIGGMGIPIGKLSLYTTCGGISPAYTLPIVLDVGTNNQQLLDDPLYMGWRHPRITDDEYYQFVDDVIQAIKARWPDVLLQFEDFAQKNAMPLLNRYRNEICSFNDDIQGTAAVTVGTLIAASRGAGSQLSEQKIVFLGAGSAGCGIAEQIIAPDRPRRTQ
;
A
#
# COMPACT_ATOMS: atom_id res chain seq x y z
N MET A 1 -3.64 -13.43 13.67
CA MET A 1 -4.03 -12.42 12.66
C MET A 1 -4.40 -11.06 13.27
N PRO A 2 -5.38 -10.92 14.18
CA PRO A 2 -5.87 -9.59 14.60
C PRO A 2 -4.88 -8.76 15.43
N VAL A 3 -3.83 -9.40 15.99
CA VAL A 3 -2.75 -8.73 16.73
C VAL A 3 -1.66 -8.21 15.80
N ILE A 4 -1.38 -8.92 14.71
CA ILE A 4 -0.27 -8.61 13.78
C ILE A 4 -0.74 -7.65 12.68
N TYR A 5 -2.04 -7.64 12.39
CA TYR A 5 -2.66 -6.79 11.38
C TYR A 5 -3.83 -6.01 12.00
N THR A 6 -4.87 -5.73 11.22
CA THR A 6 -6.06 -5.02 11.72
C THR A 6 -6.77 -5.79 12.83
N PRO A 7 -7.23 -5.11 13.91
CA PRO A 7 -7.16 -3.65 14.13
C PRO A 7 -5.88 -3.16 14.85
N THR A 8 -5.12 -4.04 15.52
CA THR A 8 -4.01 -3.64 16.41
C THR A 8 -2.88 -2.90 15.69
N VAL A 9 -2.61 -3.22 14.43
CA VAL A 9 -1.60 -2.51 13.62
C VAL A 9 -1.89 -1.02 13.46
N GLY A 10 -3.17 -0.62 13.45
CA GLY A 10 -3.56 0.79 13.38
C GLY A 10 -3.08 1.58 14.61
N ALA A 11 -3.36 1.06 15.80
CA ALA A 11 -2.87 1.65 17.05
C ALA A 11 -1.33 1.66 17.15
N ALA A 12 -0.67 0.66 16.55
CA ALA A 12 0.79 0.64 16.46
C ALA A 12 1.34 1.72 15.49
N CYS A 13 0.59 2.08 14.45
CA CYS A 13 0.96 3.17 13.54
C CYS A 13 0.84 4.54 14.23
N GLU A 14 -0.27 4.79 14.94
CA GLU A 14 -0.48 6.05 15.68
C GLU A 14 0.61 6.30 16.72
N ARG A 15 1.06 5.24 17.40
CA ARG A 15 2.06 5.31 18.46
C ARG A 15 3.46 4.89 18.02
N PHE A 16 3.71 4.83 16.71
CA PHE A 16 4.92 4.22 16.14
C PHE A 16 6.19 4.82 16.74
N SER A 17 6.25 6.14 16.84
CA SER A 17 7.38 6.89 17.39
C SER A 17 7.63 6.61 18.88
N GLU A 18 6.57 6.43 19.67
CA GLU A 18 6.67 6.14 21.11
C GLU A 18 7.16 4.71 21.39
N ILE A 19 6.67 3.76 20.59
CA ILE A 19 6.89 2.33 20.81
C ILE A 19 8.09 1.79 20.03
N TYR A 20 8.79 2.64 19.29
CA TYR A 20 9.90 2.25 18.43
C TYR A 20 11.00 1.55 19.24
N ARG A 21 11.41 0.37 18.77
CA ARG A 21 12.49 -0.43 19.39
C ARG A 21 13.67 -0.69 18.45
N ARG A 22 13.38 -0.97 17.18
CA ARG A 22 14.37 -1.32 16.15
C ARG A 22 13.80 -1.04 14.77
N ALA A 23 14.67 -0.63 13.85
CA ALA A 23 14.29 -0.45 12.45
C ALA A 23 13.91 -1.80 11.83
N ARG A 24 12.77 -1.82 11.12
CA ARG A 24 12.40 -2.88 10.20
C ARG A 24 11.84 -2.22 8.95
N GLY A 25 12.34 -2.61 7.79
CA GLY A 25 12.00 -1.96 6.53
C GLY A 25 12.97 -0.83 6.16
N VAL A 26 12.67 -0.19 5.03
CA VAL A 26 13.44 0.91 4.46
C VAL A 26 12.63 2.19 4.54
N PHE A 27 13.27 3.25 4.99
CA PHE A 27 12.69 4.59 5.10
C PHE A 27 13.33 5.46 4.04
N ILE A 28 12.54 5.95 3.09
CA ILE A 28 13.01 6.82 2.02
C ILE A 28 12.34 8.16 2.20
N SER A 29 13.09 9.15 2.70
CA SER A 29 12.57 10.50 2.88
C SER A 29 12.89 11.40 1.67
N TYR A 30 12.11 12.46 1.49
CA TYR A 30 12.32 13.41 0.38
C TYR A 30 13.71 14.09 0.42
N GLN A 31 14.31 14.28 1.60
CA GLN A 31 15.69 14.81 1.70
C GLN A 31 16.72 13.89 1.04
N ASN A 32 16.42 12.59 0.96
CA ASN A 32 17.32 11.58 0.42
C ASN A 32 17.04 11.24 -1.06
N ARG A 33 16.19 12.02 -1.75
CA ARG A 33 15.78 11.77 -3.14
C ARG A 33 16.93 11.65 -4.16
N HIS A 34 18.11 12.17 -3.84
CA HIS A 34 19.30 12.08 -4.70
C HIS A 34 20.21 10.89 -4.38
N ASN A 35 19.92 10.12 -3.32
CA ASN A 35 20.75 9.02 -2.81
C ASN A 35 19.95 7.70 -2.75
N LEU A 36 18.97 7.52 -3.64
CA LEU A 36 18.06 6.38 -3.64
C LEU A 36 18.80 5.06 -3.87
N ASP A 37 19.73 5.04 -4.82
CA ASP A 37 20.53 3.86 -5.14
C ASP A 37 21.34 3.40 -3.92
N ASP A 38 21.96 4.33 -3.19
CA ASP A 38 22.72 4.03 -1.97
C ASP A 38 21.80 3.46 -0.87
N ILE A 39 20.62 4.04 -0.67
CA ILE A 39 19.64 3.55 0.29
C ILE A 39 19.25 2.11 -0.04
N LEU A 40 18.91 1.84 -1.31
CA LEU A 40 18.52 0.50 -1.73
C LEU A 40 19.72 -0.46 -1.67
N GLN A 41 20.94 -0.01 -1.96
CA GLN A 41 22.19 -0.79 -1.84
C GLN A 41 22.48 -1.27 -0.42
N ASN A 42 22.05 -0.52 0.58
CA ASN A 42 22.16 -0.91 1.98
C ASN A 42 21.17 -2.01 2.41
N VAL A 43 20.22 -2.41 1.56
CA VAL A 43 19.36 -3.56 1.82
C VAL A 43 20.18 -4.85 1.70
N PRO A 44 20.35 -5.64 2.78
CA PRO A 44 21.23 -6.81 2.80
C PRO A 44 20.72 -7.97 1.94
N ASN A 45 19.42 -8.00 1.66
CA ASN A 45 18.79 -9.00 0.82
C ASN A 45 19.07 -8.68 -0.66
N HIS A 46 19.91 -9.51 -1.31
CA HIS A 46 20.19 -9.36 -2.74
C HIS A 46 18.95 -9.59 -3.63
N ASN A 47 18.05 -10.49 -3.22
CA ASN A 47 16.88 -10.86 -3.99
C ASN A 47 15.60 -10.47 -3.24
N VAL A 48 14.96 -9.37 -3.64
CA VAL A 48 13.65 -8.95 -3.14
C VAL A 48 12.62 -9.25 -4.22
N LYS A 49 11.53 -9.93 -3.84
CA LYS A 49 10.45 -10.34 -4.75
C LYS A 49 9.12 -9.67 -4.47
N VAL A 50 8.90 -9.20 -3.24
CA VAL A 50 7.67 -8.49 -2.86
C VAL A 50 8.04 -7.25 -2.06
N ILE A 51 7.60 -6.09 -2.54
CA ILE A 51 7.65 -4.82 -1.82
C ILE A 51 6.22 -4.43 -1.49
N VAL A 52 5.99 -4.01 -0.25
CA VAL A 52 4.79 -3.24 0.11
C VAL A 52 5.27 -1.84 0.47
N VAL A 53 4.71 -0.84 -0.19
CA VAL A 53 5.08 0.56 -0.04
C VAL A 53 3.86 1.39 0.39
N THR A 54 4.08 2.36 1.27
CA THR A 54 3.09 3.35 1.68
C THR A 54 3.75 4.72 1.87
N ASP A 55 2.99 5.80 1.73
CA ASP A 55 3.40 7.15 2.15
C ASP A 55 2.72 7.60 3.45
N GLY A 56 1.92 6.72 4.06
CA GLY A 56 1.26 6.96 5.34
C GLY A 56 0.12 7.97 5.32
N GLU A 57 -0.34 8.45 4.15
CA GLU A 57 -1.35 9.54 4.10
C GLU A 57 -2.76 9.06 4.46
N ARG A 58 -3.07 7.79 4.24
CA ARG A 58 -4.41 7.22 4.46
C ARG A 58 -4.33 5.86 5.13
N ILE A 59 -3.72 5.80 6.32
CA ILE A 59 -3.62 4.55 7.08
C ILE A 59 -5.00 4.10 7.53
N LEU A 60 -5.55 3.06 6.86
CA LEU A 60 -6.87 2.50 7.17
C LEU A 60 -7.97 3.60 7.24
N GLY A 61 -8.58 3.78 8.40
CA GLY A 61 -9.52 4.86 8.72
C GLY A 61 -8.94 5.93 9.66
N LEU A 62 -7.63 5.92 9.89
CA LEU A 62 -6.91 6.78 10.85
C LEU A 62 -6.30 8.02 10.19
N GLY A 63 -6.36 8.12 8.87
CA GLY A 63 -5.84 9.26 8.11
C GLY A 63 -4.32 9.28 8.03
N ASP A 64 -3.77 10.49 8.04
CA ASP A 64 -2.34 10.72 7.85
C ASP A 64 -1.56 10.38 9.13
N GLN A 65 -0.73 9.34 9.06
CA GLN A 65 0.14 8.89 10.15
C GLN A 65 1.64 9.04 9.80
N GLY A 66 1.95 9.72 8.69
CA GLY A 66 3.32 9.97 8.23
C GLY A 66 4.19 8.73 8.22
N ILE A 67 5.39 8.83 8.79
CA ILE A 67 6.35 7.72 8.87
C ILE A 67 5.82 6.51 9.67
N GLY A 68 4.86 6.73 10.57
CA GLY A 68 4.23 5.69 11.38
C GLY A 68 3.48 4.66 10.54
N GLY A 69 3.11 5.03 9.30
CA GLY A 69 2.55 4.13 8.30
C GLY A 69 3.41 2.89 7.99
N MET A 70 4.71 2.90 8.32
CA MET A 70 5.60 1.73 8.20
C MET A 70 5.04 0.46 8.88
N GLY A 71 4.21 0.59 9.92
CA GLY A 71 3.54 -0.55 10.54
C GLY A 71 2.71 -1.39 9.55
N ILE A 72 2.12 -0.75 8.54
CA ILE A 72 1.26 -1.40 7.56
C ILE A 72 2.04 -2.31 6.61
N PRO A 73 3.08 -1.86 5.88
CA PRO A 73 3.95 -2.75 5.09
C PRO A 73 4.50 -3.92 5.89
N ILE A 74 4.92 -3.70 7.13
CA ILE A 74 5.42 -4.76 8.02
C ILE A 74 4.34 -5.80 8.29
N GLY A 75 3.13 -5.36 8.62
CA GLY A 75 1.97 -6.23 8.88
C GLY A 75 1.58 -7.02 7.63
N LYS A 76 1.45 -6.35 6.49
CA LYS A 76 1.11 -6.97 5.19
C LYS A 76 2.11 -8.05 4.80
N LEU A 77 3.42 -7.75 4.84
CA LEU A 77 4.44 -8.72 4.45
C LEU A 77 4.52 -9.93 5.40
N SER A 78 4.12 -9.74 6.66
CA SER A 78 3.92 -10.86 7.58
C SER A 78 2.77 -11.75 7.11
N LEU A 79 1.67 -11.19 6.60
CA LEU A 79 0.58 -11.97 5.98
C LEU A 79 0.97 -12.63 4.65
N TYR A 80 1.77 -11.98 3.82
CA TYR A 80 2.37 -12.62 2.63
C TYR A 80 3.12 -13.89 2.99
N THR A 81 3.85 -13.85 4.11
CA THR A 81 4.57 -15.02 4.63
C THR A 81 3.61 -16.07 5.17
N THR A 82 2.73 -15.70 6.10
CA THR A 82 1.91 -16.67 6.84
C THR A 82 0.76 -17.24 6.02
N CYS A 83 0.21 -16.48 5.08
CA CYS A 83 -0.94 -16.86 4.26
C CYS A 83 -0.54 -17.27 2.84
N GLY A 84 0.43 -16.55 2.26
CA GLY A 84 0.88 -16.77 0.87
C GLY A 84 2.11 -17.67 0.75
N GLY A 85 2.76 -18.07 1.85
CA GLY A 85 3.96 -18.90 1.83
C GLY A 85 5.20 -18.20 1.26
N ILE A 86 5.19 -16.88 1.14
CA ILE A 86 6.34 -16.11 0.63
C ILE A 86 7.42 -16.05 1.71
N SER A 87 8.64 -16.48 1.39
CA SER A 87 9.74 -16.39 2.34
C SER A 87 9.98 -14.94 2.79
N PRO A 88 10.13 -14.66 4.10
CA PRO A 88 10.39 -13.31 4.60
C PRO A 88 11.75 -12.77 4.13
N ALA A 89 12.67 -13.64 3.68
CA ALA A 89 13.94 -13.24 3.07
C ALA A 89 13.76 -12.55 1.69
N TYR A 90 12.57 -12.62 1.09
CA TYR A 90 12.24 -12.03 -0.20
C TYR A 90 11.27 -10.84 -0.11
N THR A 91 10.96 -10.39 1.10
CA THR A 91 10.00 -9.31 1.35
C THR A 91 10.69 -8.06 1.85
N LEU A 92 10.31 -6.87 1.37
CA LEU A 92 10.87 -5.59 1.79
C LEU A 92 9.77 -4.56 2.06
N PRO A 93 9.53 -4.16 3.33
CA PRO A 93 8.61 -3.08 3.64
C PRO A 93 9.29 -1.72 3.40
N ILE A 94 8.59 -0.80 2.73
CA ILE A 94 9.09 0.56 2.44
C ILE A 94 8.07 1.60 2.90
N VAL A 95 8.55 2.68 3.51
CA VAL A 95 7.77 3.91 3.72
C VAL A 95 8.41 5.08 2.97
N LEU A 96 7.58 5.87 2.31
CA LEU A 96 7.97 7.10 1.63
C LEU A 96 7.64 8.29 2.54
N ASP A 97 8.65 8.90 3.15
CA ASP A 97 8.48 10.03 4.05
C ASP A 97 8.61 11.36 3.30
N VAL A 98 7.48 11.84 2.82
CA VAL A 98 7.34 13.11 2.09
C VAL A 98 6.78 14.23 2.99
N GLY A 99 6.85 14.04 4.31
CA GLY A 99 6.18 14.88 5.30
C GLY A 99 4.81 14.34 5.71
N THR A 100 4.14 15.05 6.61
CA THR A 100 2.79 14.72 7.09
C THR A 100 1.99 15.99 7.32
N ASN A 101 0.70 15.95 7.01
CA ASN A 101 -0.25 17.04 7.29
C ASN A 101 -0.96 16.86 8.64
N ASN A 102 -0.58 15.84 9.42
CA ASN A 102 -1.10 15.63 10.76
C ASN A 102 -0.38 16.53 11.77
N GLN A 103 -1.04 17.60 12.19
CA GLN A 103 -0.47 18.58 13.12
C GLN A 103 -0.07 17.96 14.46
N GLN A 104 -0.80 16.95 14.95
CA GLN A 104 -0.45 16.27 16.21
C GLN A 104 0.91 15.59 16.13
N LEU A 105 1.24 14.99 14.97
CA LEU A 105 2.55 14.38 14.74
C LEU A 105 3.64 15.44 14.54
N LEU A 106 3.33 16.55 13.87
CA LEU A 106 4.29 17.66 13.73
C LEU A 106 4.67 18.29 15.07
N ASP A 107 3.71 18.38 15.99
CA ASP A 107 3.88 18.93 17.34
C ASP A 107 4.47 17.92 18.33
N ASP A 108 4.49 16.63 18.00
CA ASP A 108 5.01 15.58 18.87
C ASP A 108 6.55 15.61 18.93
N PRO A 109 7.15 15.85 20.12
CA PRO A 109 8.60 15.85 20.28
C PRO A 109 9.24 14.47 20.04
N LEU A 110 8.47 13.39 20.12
CA LEU A 110 8.94 12.03 19.83
C LEU A 110 8.83 11.65 18.36
N TYR A 111 8.09 12.42 17.54
CA TYR A 111 7.88 12.09 16.13
C TYR A 111 9.21 11.84 15.40
N MET A 112 9.32 10.65 14.81
CA MET A 112 10.54 10.19 14.16
C MET A 112 10.63 10.57 12.68
N GLY A 113 9.53 11.01 12.09
CA GLY A 113 9.47 11.35 10.66
C GLY A 113 9.96 12.77 10.39
N TRP A 114 9.95 13.13 9.11
CA TRP A 114 10.26 14.48 8.70
C TRP A 114 9.19 15.45 9.19
N ARG A 115 9.57 16.35 10.10
CA ARG A 115 8.74 17.44 10.62
C ARG A 115 8.54 18.52 9.57
N HIS A 116 7.73 18.20 8.57
CA HIS A 116 7.39 19.07 7.46
C HIS A 116 5.99 18.68 6.94
N PRO A 117 5.16 19.65 6.51
CA PRO A 117 3.94 19.35 5.76
C PRO A 117 4.24 18.46 4.54
N ARG A 118 3.24 17.79 3.97
CA ARG A 118 3.48 17.03 2.74
C ARG A 118 3.96 17.97 1.63
N ILE A 119 4.94 17.51 0.84
CA ILE A 119 5.46 18.24 -0.33
C ILE A 119 4.37 18.48 -1.38
N THR A 120 4.68 19.35 -2.35
CA THR A 120 3.75 19.67 -3.45
C THR A 120 3.54 18.49 -4.39
N ASP A 121 2.45 18.50 -5.15
CA ASP A 121 2.10 17.38 -6.04
C ASP A 121 3.20 17.13 -7.10
N ASP A 122 3.79 18.18 -7.69
CA ASP A 122 4.85 18.03 -8.70
C ASP A 122 6.12 17.38 -8.11
N GLU A 123 6.54 17.84 -6.92
CA GLU A 123 7.67 17.24 -6.20
C GLU A 123 7.38 15.80 -5.79
N TYR A 124 6.15 15.51 -5.38
CA TYR A 124 5.70 14.19 -4.99
C TYR A 124 5.76 13.20 -6.15
N TYR A 125 5.17 13.55 -7.30
CA TYR A 125 5.16 12.64 -8.44
C TYR A 125 6.57 12.41 -9.00
N GLN A 126 7.43 13.43 -9.03
CA GLN A 126 8.82 13.24 -9.41
C GLN A 126 9.55 12.32 -8.42
N PHE A 127 9.40 12.56 -7.12
CA PHE A 127 10.04 11.74 -6.09
C PHE A 127 9.61 10.28 -6.15
N VAL A 128 8.31 10.01 -6.31
CA VAL A 128 7.81 8.64 -6.45
C VAL A 128 8.36 8.00 -7.73
N ASP A 129 8.43 8.73 -8.85
CA ASP A 129 9.03 8.21 -10.09
C ASP A 129 10.49 7.80 -9.87
N ASP A 130 11.30 8.67 -9.26
CA ASP A 130 12.71 8.37 -8.96
C ASP A 130 12.85 7.11 -8.09
N VAL A 131 11.99 6.95 -7.07
CA VAL A 131 11.95 5.76 -6.21
C VAL A 131 11.59 4.51 -7.01
N ILE A 132 10.57 4.58 -7.88
CA ILE A 132 10.14 3.44 -8.70
C ILE A 132 11.24 3.05 -9.69
N GLN A 133 11.93 4.01 -10.32
CA GLN A 133 13.04 3.71 -11.22
C GLN A 133 14.21 3.05 -10.47
N ALA A 134 14.56 3.54 -9.28
CA ALA A 134 15.60 2.94 -8.45
C ALA A 134 15.25 1.50 -8.03
N ILE A 135 13.99 1.24 -7.65
CA ILE A 135 13.49 -0.11 -7.35
C ILE A 135 13.59 -1.02 -8.58
N LYS A 136 13.11 -0.57 -9.75
CA LYS A 136 13.16 -1.33 -11.00
C LYS A 136 14.59 -1.65 -11.44
N ALA A 137 15.50 -0.69 -11.29
CA ALA A 137 16.90 -0.87 -11.65
C ALA A 137 17.56 -1.98 -10.82
N ARG A 138 17.22 -2.06 -9.53
CA ARG A 138 17.78 -3.07 -8.62
C ARG A 138 17.07 -4.42 -8.67
N TRP A 139 15.74 -4.42 -8.76
CA TRP A 139 14.89 -5.61 -8.73
C TRP A 139 13.81 -5.53 -9.82
N PRO A 140 14.15 -5.83 -11.08
CA PRO A 140 13.24 -5.62 -12.22
C PRO A 140 11.97 -6.49 -12.17
N ASP A 141 12.05 -7.69 -11.58
CA ASP A 141 10.94 -8.65 -11.50
C ASP A 141 10.17 -8.56 -10.17
N VAL A 142 10.36 -7.49 -9.38
CA VAL A 142 9.71 -7.34 -8.09
C VAL A 142 8.21 -7.10 -8.23
N LEU A 143 7.41 -7.74 -7.38
CA LEU A 143 6.01 -7.38 -7.16
C LEU A 143 5.96 -6.17 -6.23
N LEU A 144 5.42 -5.06 -6.72
CA LEU A 144 5.24 -3.83 -5.95
C LEU A 144 3.76 -3.61 -5.60
N GLN A 145 3.44 -3.70 -4.31
CA GLN A 145 2.12 -3.38 -3.79
C GLN A 145 2.10 -1.96 -3.21
N PHE A 146 1.24 -1.10 -3.75
CA PHE A 146 0.89 0.18 -3.15
C PHE A 146 -0.18 -0.02 -2.07
N GLU A 147 0.02 0.61 -0.91
CA GLU A 147 -0.87 0.49 0.25
C GLU A 147 -1.09 1.84 0.95
N ASP A 148 -2.33 2.12 1.34
CA ASP A 148 -2.72 3.24 2.21
C ASP A 148 -2.30 4.64 1.69
N PHE A 149 -2.25 4.79 0.37
CA PHE A 149 -2.08 6.09 -0.29
C PHE A 149 -3.40 6.88 -0.28
N ALA A 150 -3.30 8.21 -0.22
CA ALA A 150 -4.47 9.07 -0.38
C ALA A 150 -5.16 8.86 -1.73
N GLN A 151 -6.49 9.03 -1.76
CA GLN A 151 -7.29 8.81 -2.97
C GLN A 151 -6.79 9.62 -4.17
N LYS A 152 -6.32 10.85 -3.94
CA LYS A 152 -5.77 11.72 -4.99
C LYS A 152 -4.51 11.14 -5.67
N ASN A 153 -3.78 10.26 -4.99
CA ASN A 153 -2.52 9.68 -5.47
C ASN A 153 -2.68 8.20 -5.86
N ALA A 154 -3.48 7.42 -5.13
CA ALA A 154 -3.58 5.97 -5.29
C ALA A 154 -3.95 5.54 -6.73
N MET A 155 -4.98 6.15 -7.33
CA MET A 155 -5.43 5.80 -8.68
C MET A 155 -4.47 6.32 -9.77
N PRO A 156 -3.99 7.58 -9.74
CA PRO A 156 -2.96 8.04 -10.68
C PRO A 156 -1.69 7.20 -10.67
N LEU A 157 -1.17 6.84 -9.48
CA LEU A 157 0.02 6.00 -9.35
C LEU A 157 -0.21 4.60 -9.93
N LEU A 158 -1.35 3.97 -9.60
CA LEU A 158 -1.72 2.67 -10.17
C LEU A 158 -1.76 2.73 -11.70
N ASN A 159 -2.44 3.72 -12.28
CA ASN A 159 -2.59 3.83 -13.73
C ASN A 159 -1.26 4.11 -14.43
N ARG A 160 -0.37 4.88 -13.81
CA ARG A 160 0.97 5.16 -14.34
C ARG A 160 1.84 3.90 -14.37
N TYR A 161 1.93 3.17 -13.27
CA TYR A 161 2.97 2.15 -13.09
C TYR A 161 2.53 0.70 -13.39
N ARG A 162 1.23 0.40 -13.48
CA ARG A 162 0.71 -0.98 -13.70
C ARG A 162 1.23 -1.68 -14.96
N ASN A 163 1.68 -0.92 -15.97
CA ASN A 163 2.23 -1.45 -17.22
C ASN A 163 3.74 -1.27 -17.33
N GLU A 164 4.37 -0.71 -16.30
CA GLU A 164 5.80 -0.38 -16.27
C GLU A 164 6.59 -1.26 -15.29
N ILE A 165 5.95 -1.64 -14.18
CA ILE A 165 6.45 -2.58 -13.17
C ILE A 165 5.32 -3.51 -12.75
N CYS A 166 5.63 -4.74 -12.36
CA CYS A 166 4.65 -5.67 -11.81
C CYS A 166 4.08 -5.09 -10.52
N SER A 167 2.94 -4.40 -10.62
CA SER A 167 2.40 -3.63 -9.50
C SER A 167 0.88 -3.67 -9.45
N PHE A 168 0.36 -3.45 -8.25
CA PHE A 168 -1.06 -3.31 -7.98
C PHE A 168 -1.27 -2.47 -6.72
N ASN A 169 -2.50 -2.00 -6.50
CA ASN A 169 -2.90 -1.33 -5.27
C ASN A 169 -3.94 -2.19 -4.54
N ASP A 170 -3.67 -2.57 -3.29
CA ASP A 170 -4.54 -3.49 -2.53
C ASP A 170 -5.85 -2.83 -2.09
N ASP A 171 -5.82 -1.54 -1.75
CA ASP A 171 -7.01 -0.78 -1.37
C ASP A 171 -8.04 -0.70 -2.50
N ILE A 172 -7.57 -0.58 -3.75
CA ILE A 172 -8.40 -0.53 -4.96
C ILE A 172 -8.73 -1.94 -5.43
N GLN A 173 -7.72 -2.73 -5.78
CA GLN A 173 -7.89 -3.98 -6.51
C GLN A 173 -8.08 -5.18 -5.58
N GLY A 174 -7.38 -5.21 -4.44
CA GLY A 174 -7.51 -6.28 -3.44
C GLY A 174 -8.89 -6.27 -2.78
N THR A 175 -9.32 -5.09 -2.31
CA THR A 175 -10.67 -4.88 -1.76
C THR A 175 -11.75 -5.24 -2.78
N ALA A 176 -11.59 -4.81 -4.03
CA ALA A 176 -12.52 -5.15 -5.10
C ALA A 176 -12.62 -6.67 -5.32
N ALA A 177 -11.49 -7.38 -5.34
CA ALA A 177 -11.46 -8.82 -5.57
C ALA A 177 -12.16 -9.61 -4.46
N VAL A 178 -11.88 -9.30 -3.18
CA VAL A 178 -12.54 -9.98 -2.06
C VAL A 178 -14.04 -9.67 -1.99
N THR A 179 -14.44 -8.43 -2.29
CA THR A 179 -15.86 -8.05 -2.31
C THR A 179 -16.60 -8.73 -3.45
N VAL A 180 -16.08 -8.71 -4.68
CA VAL A 180 -16.73 -9.36 -5.82
C VAL A 180 -16.81 -10.87 -5.62
N GLY A 181 -15.73 -11.50 -5.13
CA GLY A 181 -15.75 -12.93 -4.79
C GLY A 181 -16.85 -13.28 -3.78
N THR A 182 -17.01 -12.43 -2.76
CA THR A 182 -18.07 -12.58 -1.74
C THR A 182 -19.46 -12.38 -2.33
N LEU A 183 -19.66 -11.37 -3.18
CA LEU A 183 -20.93 -11.10 -3.84
C LEU A 183 -21.35 -12.26 -4.76
N ILE A 184 -20.41 -12.84 -5.53
CA ILE A 184 -20.68 -14.02 -6.35
C ILE A 184 -21.15 -15.19 -5.48
N ALA A 185 -20.48 -15.45 -4.36
CA ALA A 185 -20.86 -16.51 -3.44
C ALA A 185 -22.23 -16.25 -2.80
N ALA A 186 -22.50 -15.01 -2.39
CA ALA A 186 -23.77 -14.60 -1.80
C ALA A 186 -24.95 -14.73 -2.78
N SER A 187 -24.77 -14.29 -4.04
CA SER A 187 -25.80 -14.45 -5.08
C SER A 187 -26.13 -15.92 -5.32
N ARG A 188 -25.11 -16.78 -5.42
CA ARG A 188 -25.31 -18.24 -5.54
C ARG A 188 -26.03 -18.82 -4.33
N GLY A 189 -25.68 -18.39 -3.12
CA GLY A 189 -26.37 -18.78 -1.89
C GLY A 189 -27.84 -18.35 -1.86
N ALA A 190 -28.16 -17.23 -2.51
CA ALA A 190 -29.53 -16.74 -2.68
C ALA A 190 -30.25 -17.35 -3.90
N GLY A 191 -29.64 -18.30 -4.62
CA GLY A 191 -30.22 -18.92 -5.82
C GLY A 191 -30.31 -18.00 -7.04
N SER A 192 -29.48 -16.95 -7.10
CA SER A 192 -29.47 -15.93 -8.16
C SER A 192 -28.06 -15.70 -8.71
N GLN A 193 -27.95 -14.88 -9.75
CA GLN A 193 -26.66 -14.44 -10.29
C GLN A 193 -26.32 -13.02 -9.81
N LEU A 194 -25.02 -12.70 -9.77
CA LEU A 194 -24.57 -11.33 -9.44
C LEU A 194 -25.10 -10.31 -10.46
N SER A 195 -25.20 -10.70 -11.73
CA SER A 195 -25.75 -9.88 -12.81
C SER A 195 -27.22 -9.51 -12.64
N GLU A 196 -27.95 -10.19 -11.75
CA GLU A 196 -29.37 -9.92 -11.45
C GLU A 196 -29.53 -8.94 -10.28
N GLN A 197 -28.44 -8.61 -9.57
CA GLN A 197 -28.48 -7.77 -8.38
C GLN A 197 -28.46 -6.29 -8.72
N LYS A 198 -29.14 -5.49 -7.89
CA LYS A 198 -28.98 -4.03 -7.85
C LYS A 198 -28.13 -3.66 -6.64
N ILE A 199 -26.98 -3.03 -6.90
CA ILE A 199 -25.98 -2.74 -5.88
C ILE A 199 -25.90 -1.23 -5.68
N VAL A 200 -25.95 -0.79 -4.42
CA VAL A 200 -25.80 0.61 -4.01
C VAL A 200 -24.57 0.72 -3.14
N PHE A 201 -23.71 1.70 -3.43
CA PHE A 201 -22.49 1.97 -2.68
C PHE A 201 -22.68 3.12 -1.70
N LEU A 202 -22.29 2.92 -0.44
CA LEU A 202 -22.13 4.00 0.53
C LEU A 202 -20.64 4.39 0.58
N GLY A 203 -20.27 5.41 -0.21
CA GLY A 203 -18.90 5.92 -0.31
C GLY A 203 -18.30 5.76 -1.70
N ALA A 204 -17.67 6.82 -2.21
CA ALA A 204 -17.07 6.91 -3.56
C ALA A 204 -15.53 7.07 -3.50
N GLY A 205 -14.90 6.41 -2.53
CA GLY A 205 -13.45 6.37 -2.37
C GLY A 205 -12.77 5.33 -3.28
N SER A 206 -11.46 5.14 -3.10
CA SER A 206 -10.67 4.14 -3.84
C SER A 206 -11.29 2.74 -3.84
N ALA A 207 -11.71 2.26 -2.67
CA ALA A 207 -12.38 0.97 -2.51
C ALA A 207 -13.73 0.91 -3.26
N GLY A 208 -14.60 1.92 -3.07
CA GLY A 208 -15.93 1.94 -3.68
C GLY A 208 -15.86 1.93 -5.21
N CYS A 209 -15.01 2.78 -5.79
CA CYS A 209 -14.79 2.83 -7.22
C CYS A 209 -14.16 1.53 -7.76
N GLY A 210 -13.14 1.00 -7.07
CA GLY A 210 -12.50 -0.26 -7.46
C GLY A 210 -13.47 -1.45 -7.49
N ILE A 211 -14.31 -1.59 -6.46
CA ILE A 211 -15.34 -2.63 -6.41
C ILE A 211 -16.34 -2.43 -7.57
N ALA A 212 -16.83 -1.21 -7.78
CA ALA A 212 -17.79 -0.93 -8.83
C ALA A 212 -17.24 -1.28 -10.23
N GLU A 213 -16.00 -0.90 -10.53
CA GLU A 213 -15.34 -1.26 -11.79
C GLU A 213 -15.22 -2.78 -11.96
N GLN A 214 -14.85 -3.50 -10.90
CA GLN A 214 -14.69 -4.95 -10.97
C GLN A 214 -16.03 -5.70 -11.08
N ILE A 215 -17.12 -5.16 -10.54
CA ILE A 215 -18.48 -5.70 -10.76
C ILE A 215 -18.90 -5.52 -12.22
N ILE A 216 -18.60 -4.36 -12.82
CA ILE A 216 -18.98 -4.03 -14.20
C ILE A 216 -18.10 -4.78 -15.22
N ALA A 217 -16.86 -5.14 -14.83
CA ALA A 217 -15.92 -5.80 -15.71
C ALA A 217 -16.57 -7.03 -16.37
N PRO A 218 -16.52 -7.13 -17.71
CA PRO A 218 -17.17 -8.22 -18.43
C PRO A 218 -16.56 -9.55 -17.96
N ASP A 219 -17.43 -10.53 -17.72
CA ASP A 219 -17.05 -11.90 -17.39
C ASP A 219 -16.14 -12.41 -18.52
N ARG A 220 -14.82 -12.39 -18.32
CA ARG A 220 -13.90 -12.89 -19.34
C ARG A 220 -14.15 -14.38 -19.40
N PRO A 221 -14.56 -14.94 -20.56
CA PRO A 221 -14.82 -16.37 -20.66
C PRO A 221 -13.60 -17.11 -20.15
N ARG A 222 -13.81 -18.10 -19.28
CA ARG A 222 -12.75 -18.97 -18.78
C ARG A 222 -11.96 -19.43 -20.00
N ARG A 223 -10.66 -19.11 -20.05
CA ARG A 223 -9.76 -19.79 -20.98
C ARG A 223 -9.80 -21.26 -20.59
N THR A 224 -10.59 -22.03 -21.31
CA THR A 224 -10.43 -23.48 -21.40
C THR A 224 -9.01 -23.72 -21.90
N GLN A 225 -8.11 -24.12 -21.01
CA GLN A 225 -6.98 -24.95 -21.40
C GLN A 225 -7.47 -26.38 -21.54
#